data_AF-A0A433PGR1-F1
#
_entry.id   AF-A0A433PGR1-F1
#
_cell.length_a   1.000
_cell.length_b   1.000
_cell.length_c   1.000
_cell.angle_alpha   90.00
_cell.angle_beta   90.00
_cell.angle_gamma   90.00
#
_symmetry.space_group_name_H-M   'P 1'
#
loop_
_entity.id
_entity.type
_entity.pdbx_description
1 polymer ?
#
loop_
_entity_poly.entity_id
_entity_poly.type
_entity_poly.pdbx_seq_one_letter_code
_entity_poly.pdbx_strand_id
1 'polypeptide(L)'
;MPEAITQPTTNNDMSERVLFCMRQLLSQQSTRVALYKEFDDAYKDYLSDRCTPESYQSICQIVTEGFQEVSSQIQVAERVLKEDLEREDLAQEVRTLQELEREKLKLTANSQIFEIESRRGDKDYSESLRKARAWRTRRRDQRCTGGDPRSNGRALRKFPAWHLFELT
;
A
#
# COMPACT_ATOMS: atom_id res chain seq x y z
N MET A 1 -6.51 19.98 -58.71
CA MET A 1 -5.46 19.06 -58.18
C MET A 1 -4.48 19.91 -57.39
N PRO A 2 -4.01 19.54 -56.17
CA PRO A 2 -4.17 18.26 -55.46
C PRO A 2 -4.85 18.37 -54.07
N GLU A 3 -5.35 17.23 -53.58
CA GLU A 3 -5.94 17.01 -52.26
C GLU A 3 -4.88 16.96 -51.15
N ALA A 4 -5.17 17.60 -50.01
CA ALA A 4 -4.37 17.53 -48.80
C ALA A 4 -4.77 16.29 -47.99
N ILE A 5 -3.85 15.34 -47.84
CA ILE A 5 -3.99 14.19 -46.95
C ILE A 5 -3.50 14.60 -45.56
N THR A 6 -4.43 14.83 -44.64
CA THR A 6 -4.15 15.06 -43.22
C THR A 6 -3.97 13.71 -42.53
N GLN A 7 -2.79 13.47 -41.93
CA GLN A 7 -2.51 12.28 -41.11
C GLN A 7 -3.22 12.33 -39.73
N PRO A 8 -3.41 11.18 -39.04
CA PRO A 8 -4.38 11.03 -37.96
C PRO A 8 -3.88 11.59 -36.62
N THR A 9 -4.62 12.53 -36.03
CA THR A 9 -4.36 13.21 -34.76
C THR A 9 -4.60 12.34 -33.50
N THR A 10 -5.18 11.16 -33.63
CA THR A 10 -5.71 10.35 -32.51
C THR A 10 -4.63 9.65 -31.67
N ASN A 11 -3.53 9.19 -32.28
CA ASN A 11 -2.51 8.40 -31.57
C ASN A 11 -1.67 9.25 -30.60
N ASN A 12 -1.47 10.54 -30.92
CA ASN A 12 -0.70 11.43 -30.05
C ASN A 12 -1.50 11.80 -28.80
N ASP A 13 -2.81 12.04 -28.93
CA ASP A 13 -3.71 12.34 -27.80
C ASP A 13 -3.80 11.17 -26.80
N MET A 14 -3.95 9.93 -27.29
CA MET A 14 -3.94 8.75 -26.42
C MET A 14 -2.63 8.61 -25.65
N SER A 15 -1.49 8.84 -26.32
CA SER A 15 -0.18 8.77 -25.69
C SER A 15 -0.02 9.82 -24.60
N GLU A 16 -0.48 11.05 -24.83
CA GLU A 16 -0.46 12.12 -23.84
C GLU A 16 -1.34 11.80 -22.62
N ARG A 17 -2.52 11.20 -22.84
CA ARG A 17 -3.42 10.73 -21.76
C ARG A 17 -2.81 9.59 -20.96
N VAL A 18 -2.17 8.60 -21.60
CA VAL A 18 -1.43 7.53 -20.92
C VAL A 18 -0.32 8.13 -20.05
N LEU A 19 0.47 9.06 -20.60
CA LEU A 19 1.53 9.74 -19.84
C LEU A 19 0.98 10.53 -18.66
N PHE A 20 -0.19 11.15 -18.81
CA PHE A 20 -0.87 11.82 -17.71
C PHE A 20 -1.25 10.83 -16.60
N CYS A 21 -1.85 9.69 -16.92
CA CYS A 21 -2.14 8.62 -15.95
C CYS A 21 -0.88 8.14 -15.23
N MET A 22 0.24 7.94 -15.95
CA MET A 22 1.51 7.54 -15.34
C MET A 22 2.08 8.59 -14.39
N ARG A 23 1.98 9.88 -14.73
CA ARG A 23 2.38 10.98 -13.84
C ARG A 23 1.53 11.04 -12.58
N GLN A 24 0.21 10.87 -12.71
CA GLN A 24 -0.68 10.79 -11.56
C GLN A 24 -0.33 9.60 -10.67
N LEU A 25 -0.12 8.42 -11.26
CA LEU A 25 0.30 7.23 -10.52
C LEU A 25 1.60 7.49 -9.72
N LEU A 26 2.62 8.08 -10.34
CA LEU A 26 3.88 8.42 -9.66
C LEU A 26 3.70 9.42 -8.52
N SER A 27 2.84 10.43 -8.71
CA SER A 27 2.48 11.39 -7.66
C SER A 27 1.84 10.67 -6.47
N GLN A 28 0.85 9.81 -6.73
CA GLN A 28 0.18 9.01 -5.70
C GLN A 28 1.13 8.06 -4.99
N GLN A 29 2.10 7.45 -5.70
CA GLN A 29 3.14 6.64 -5.06
C GLN A 29 4.05 7.47 -4.15
N SER A 30 4.34 8.71 -4.51
CA SER A 30 5.13 9.63 -3.67
C SER A 30 4.40 9.94 -2.37
N THR A 31 3.09 10.23 -2.44
CA THR A 31 2.22 10.39 -1.26
C THR A 31 2.21 9.11 -0.41
N ARG A 32 2.08 7.93 -1.03
CA ARG A 32 2.12 6.63 -0.33
C ARG A 32 3.41 6.46 0.47
N VAL A 33 4.55 6.82 -0.11
CA VAL A 33 5.86 6.73 0.56
C VAL A 33 5.92 7.67 1.77
N ALA A 34 5.39 8.89 1.65
CA ALA A 34 5.30 9.82 2.77
C ALA A 34 4.42 9.26 3.92
N LEU A 35 3.27 8.67 3.59
CA LEU A 35 2.39 8.03 4.57
C LEU A 35 3.06 6.85 5.29
N TYR A 36 3.79 6.00 4.55
CA TYR A 36 4.57 4.93 5.19
C TYR A 36 5.63 5.47 6.15
N LYS A 37 6.26 6.59 5.81
CA LYS A 37 7.25 7.24 6.69
C LYS A 37 6.58 7.78 7.95
N GLU A 38 5.48 8.51 7.80
CA GLU A 38 4.72 9.04 8.94
C GLU A 38 4.22 7.91 9.86
N PHE A 39 3.75 6.81 9.27
CA PHE A 39 3.36 5.62 10.01
C PHE A 39 4.50 5.02 10.83
N ASP A 40 5.68 4.86 10.21
CA ASP A 40 6.85 4.28 10.85
C ASP A 40 7.45 5.20 11.92
N ASP A 41 7.42 6.52 11.70
CA ASP A 41 7.90 7.51 12.66
C ASP A 41 6.98 7.58 13.88
N ALA A 42 5.66 7.61 13.69
CA ALA A 42 4.68 7.55 14.78
C ALA A 42 4.83 6.26 15.60
N TYR A 43 5.07 5.13 14.93
CA TYR A 43 5.34 3.85 15.57
C TYR A 43 6.61 3.87 16.44
N LYS A 44 7.72 4.43 15.92
CA LYS A 44 8.97 4.58 16.68
C LYS A 44 8.79 5.50 17.89
N ASP A 45 8.10 6.63 17.71
CA ASP A 45 7.83 7.57 18.78
C ASP A 45 7.00 6.93 19.87
N TYR A 46 5.96 6.18 19.50
CA TYR A 46 5.14 5.40 20.43
C TYR A 46 5.97 4.37 21.19
N LEU A 47 6.87 3.63 20.52
CA LEU A 47 7.74 2.67 21.21
C LEU A 47 8.72 3.33 22.20
N SER A 48 9.16 4.56 21.91
CA SER A 48 10.11 5.32 22.73
C SER A 48 9.48 6.22 23.80
N ASP A 49 8.18 6.06 24.06
CA ASP A 49 7.41 6.89 25.01
C ASP A 49 7.42 8.40 24.69
N ARG A 50 7.72 8.78 23.44
CA ARG A 50 7.63 10.17 22.97
C ARG A 50 6.23 10.57 22.52
N CYS A 51 5.32 9.61 22.41
CA CYS A 51 3.97 9.78 21.90
C CYS A 51 2.99 8.99 22.79
N THR A 52 1.85 9.58 23.15
CA THR A 52 0.82 8.89 23.94
C THR A 52 0.05 7.89 23.06
N PRO A 53 -0.62 6.88 23.65
CA PRO A 53 -1.47 5.95 22.89
C PRO A 53 -2.54 6.65 22.04
N GLU A 54 -3.15 7.72 22.55
CA GLU A 54 -4.20 8.48 21.86
C GLU A 54 -3.63 9.24 20.66
N SER A 55 -2.47 9.88 20.82
CA SER A 55 -1.76 10.54 19.73
C SER A 55 -1.34 9.56 18.64
N TYR A 56 -0.82 8.39 19.03
CA TYR A 56 -0.45 7.33 18.08
C TYR A 56 -1.68 6.81 17.31
N GLN A 57 -2.79 6.59 18.00
CA GLN A 57 -4.04 6.16 17.37
C GLN A 57 -4.56 7.20 16.36
N SER A 58 -4.53 8.49 16.72
CA SER A 58 -4.95 9.58 15.83
C SER A 58 -4.12 9.61 14.55
N ILE A 59 -2.79 9.49 14.66
CA ILE A 59 -1.91 9.43 13.48
C ILE A 59 -2.22 8.18 12.64
N CYS A 60 -2.46 7.01 13.26
CA CYS A 60 -2.85 5.81 12.51
C CYS A 60 -4.15 6.01 11.72
N GLN A 61 -5.12 6.76 12.25
CA GLN A 61 -6.37 7.07 11.54
C GLN A 61 -6.09 7.95 10.32
N ILE A 62 -5.36 9.06 10.51
CA ILE A 62 -5.00 10.00 9.43
C ILE A 62 -4.23 9.28 8.31
N VAL A 63 -3.23 8.47 8.68
CA VAL A 63 -2.44 7.71 7.72
C VAL A 63 -3.29 6.69 6.97
N THR A 64 -4.24 6.04 7.65
CA THR A 64 -5.15 5.08 7.00
C THR A 64 -6.04 5.76 5.96
N GLU A 65 -6.63 6.90 6.32
CA GLU A 65 -7.43 7.72 5.39
C GLU A 65 -6.60 8.14 4.17
N GLY A 66 -5.36 8.57 4.40
CA GLY A 66 -4.42 8.87 3.32
C GLY A 66 -4.14 7.67 2.41
N PHE A 67 -3.93 6.47 2.97
CA PHE A 67 -3.74 5.27 2.15
C PHE A 67 -4.99 4.89 1.34
N GLN A 68 -6.18 5.10 1.90
CA GLN A 68 -7.46 4.88 1.21
C GLN A 68 -7.63 5.86 0.05
N GLU A 69 -7.37 7.14 0.27
CA GLU A 69 -7.43 8.16 -0.77
C GLU A 69 -6.47 7.85 -1.93
N VAL A 70 -5.21 7.57 -1.63
CA VAL A 70 -4.20 7.22 -2.63
C VAL A 70 -4.62 5.97 -3.43
N SER A 71 -5.15 4.95 -2.76
CA SER A 71 -5.62 3.72 -3.43
C SER A 71 -6.81 4.00 -4.34
N SER A 72 -7.77 4.83 -3.91
CA SER A 72 -8.90 5.26 -4.73
C SER A 72 -8.45 6.01 -5.98
N GLN A 73 -7.52 6.97 -5.85
CA GLN A 73 -6.99 7.71 -7.00
C GLN A 73 -6.27 6.81 -8.00
N ILE A 74 -5.55 5.80 -7.52
CA ILE A 74 -4.88 4.84 -8.41
C ILE A 74 -5.89 3.92 -9.10
N GLN A 75 -6.96 3.49 -8.43
CA GLN A 75 -8.05 2.73 -9.06
C GLN A 75 -8.79 3.53 -10.14
N VAL A 76 -8.89 4.86 -10.00
CA VAL A 76 -9.39 5.73 -11.07
C VAL A 76 -8.44 5.68 -12.28
N ALA A 77 -7.13 5.84 -12.06
CA ALA A 77 -6.15 5.75 -13.14
C ALA A 77 -6.13 4.37 -13.82
N GLU A 78 -6.26 3.28 -13.05
CA GLU A 78 -6.39 1.90 -13.54
C GLU A 78 -7.60 1.77 -14.49
N ARG A 79 -8.77 2.25 -14.06
CA ARG A 79 -9.98 2.24 -14.89
C ARG A 79 -9.84 3.05 -16.17
N VAL A 80 -9.26 4.26 -16.10
CA VAL A 80 -9.02 5.08 -17.30
C VAL A 80 -8.07 4.38 -18.28
N LEU A 81 -7.02 3.74 -17.79
CA LEU A 81 -6.10 2.97 -18.64
C LEU A 81 -6.81 1.80 -19.33
N LYS A 82 -7.69 1.12 -18.62
CA LYS A 82 -8.44 -0.04 -19.13
C LYS A 82 -9.57 0.32 -20.08
N GLU A 83 -10.47 1.20 -19.64
CA GLU A 83 -11.76 1.48 -20.28
C GLU A 83 -11.64 2.56 -21.36
N ASP A 84 -10.89 3.64 -21.10
CA ASP A 84 -10.84 4.79 -22.01
C ASP A 84 -9.67 4.74 -23.00
N LEU A 85 -8.58 4.06 -22.61
CA LEU A 85 -7.31 4.06 -23.35
C LEU A 85 -6.97 2.69 -23.93
N GLU A 86 -7.79 1.66 -23.65
CA GLU A 86 -7.62 0.28 -24.14
C GLU A 86 -6.23 -0.31 -23.83
N ARG A 87 -5.57 0.17 -22.78
CA ARG A 87 -4.26 -0.29 -22.29
C ARG A 87 -4.43 -1.24 -21.11
N GLU A 88 -5.04 -2.39 -21.39
CA GLU A 88 -5.23 -3.48 -20.42
C GLU A 88 -3.90 -3.96 -19.82
N ASP A 89 -2.82 -3.95 -20.60
CA ASP A 89 -1.48 -4.30 -20.15
C ASP A 89 -1.02 -3.41 -18.99
N LEU A 90 -1.16 -2.09 -19.12
CA LEU A 90 -0.79 -1.14 -18.08
C LEU A 90 -1.75 -1.18 -16.90
N ALA A 91 -3.05 -1.35 -17.15
CA ALA A 91 -4.03 -1.50 -16.08
C ALA A 91 -3.72 -2.73 -15.21
N GLN A 92 -3.35 -3.85 -15.82
CA GLN A 92 -3.00 -5.07 -15.10
C GLN A 92 -1.72 -4.92 -14.26
N GLU A 93 -0.73 -4.17 -14.75
CA GLU A 93 0.47 -3.82 -13.96
C GLU A 93 0.12 -2.92 -12.77
N VAL A 94 -0.75 -1.91 -12.97
CA VAL A 94 -1.25 -1.05 -11.88
C VAL A 94 -2.02 -1.87 -10.84
N ARG A 95 -2.84 -2.82 -11.27
CA ARG A 95 -3.58 -3.73 -10.39
C ARG A 95 -2.63 -4.57 -9.54
N THR A 96 -1.63 -5.18 -10.18
CA THR A 96 -0.61 -5.98 -9.51
C THR A 96 0.16 -5.15 -8.49
N LEU A 97 0.49 -3.89 -8.82
CA LEU A 97 1.12 -2.95 -7.91
C LEU A 97 0.25 -2.64 -6.69
N GLN A 98 -1.06 -2.43 -6.87
CA GLN A 98 -2.01 -2.22 -5.75
C GLN A 98 -2.08 -3.44 -4.83
N GLU A 99 -2.11 -4.65 -5.39
CA GLU A 99 -2.16 -5.88 -4.60
C GLU A 99 -0.89 -6.09 -3.76
N LEU A 100 0.28 -5.84 -4.35
CA LEU A 100 1.56 -5.89 -3.66
C LEU A 100 1.66 -4.83 -2.55
N GLU A 101 1.15 -3.62 -2.78
CA GLU A 101 1.16 -2.58 -1.75
C GLU A 101 0.19 -2.88 -0.61
N ARG A 102 -0.98 -3.45 -0.89
CA ARG A 102 -1.90 -3.93 0.14
C ARG A 102 -1.26 -5.02 1.00
N GLU A 103 -0.57 -5.98 0.37
CA GLU A 103 0.14 -7.04 1.10
C GLU A 103 1.25 -6.45 1.99
N LYS A 104 2.06 -5.54 1.44
CA LYS A 104 3.13 -4.86 2.17
C LYS A 104 2.59 -4.07 3.37
N LEU A 105 1.50 -3.33 3.19
CA LEU A 105 0.87 -2.56 4.26
C LEU A 105 0.39 -3.50 5.39
N LYS A 106 -0.30 -4.59 5.03
CA LYS A 106 -0.75 -5.61 5.98
C LYS A 106 0.41 -6.23 6.76
N LEU A 107 1.49 -6.61 6.09
CA LEU A 107 2.68 -7.18 6.73
C LEU A 107 3.37 -6.17 7.66
N THR A 108 3.43 -4.90 7.25
CA THR A 108 4.02 -3.82 8.05
C THR A 108 3.22 -3.59 9.32
N ALA A 109 1.90 -3.44 9.21
CA ALA A 109 0.99 -3.27 10.35
C ALA A 109 1.07 -4.45 11.33
N ASN A 110 1.01 -5.69 10.82
CA ASN A 110 1.13 -6.89 11.66
C ASN A 110 2.47 -6.93 12.40
N SER A 111 3.58 -6.60 11.71
CA SER A 111 4.90 -6.54 12.33
C SER A 111 4.95 -5.53 13.47
N GLN A 112 4.36 -4.35 13.28
CA GLN A 112 4.32 -3.32 14.32
C GLN A 112 3.46 -3.75 15.51
N ILE A 113 2.28 -4.34 15.26
CA ILE A 113 1.39 -4.86 16.31
C ILE A 113 2.12 -5.92 17.15
N PHE A 114 2.73 -6.92 16.51
CA PHE A 114 3.47 -7.97 17.24
C PHE A 114 4.61 -7.41 18.09
N GLU A 115 5.28 -6.36 17.62
CA GLU A 115 6.40 -5.77 18.35
C GLU A 115 5.93 -4.92 19.52
N ILE A 116 4.82 -4.18 19.36
CA ILE A 116 4.19 -3.48 20.49
C ILE A 116 3.71 -4.50 21.52
N GLU A 117 3.03 -5.56 21.09
CA GLU A 117 2.56 -6.62 21.98
C GLU A 117 3.73 -7.31 22.71
N SER A 118 4.88 -7.48 22.05
CA SER A 118 6.06 -8.10 22.67
C SER A 118 6.80 -7.18 23.63
N ARG A 119 6.85 -5.87 23.39
CA ARG A 119 7.60 -4.92 24.21
C ARG A 119 6.76 -4.32 25.34
N ARG A 120 5.46 -4.15 25.11
CA ARG A 120 4.52 -3.50 26.04
C ARG A 120 3.45 -4.45 26.58
N GLY A 121 3.35 -5.66 26.03
CA GLY A 121 2.52 -6.74 26.56
C GLY A 121 3.35 -7.84 27.21
N ASP A 122 2.70 -8.70 27.98
CA ASP A 122 3.32 -9.81 28.74
C ASP A 122 3.56 -11.08 27.89
N LYS A 123 3.72 -10.93 26.56
CA LYS A 123 3.74 -12.07 25.60
C LYS A 123 4.94 -12.02 24.66
N ASP A 124 5.67 -13.12 24.54
CA ASP A 124 6.79 -13.26 23.59
C ASP A 124 6.31 -13.67 22.19
N TYR A 125 6.42 -12.75 21.22
CA TYR A 125 6.10 -12.98 19.80
C TYR A 125 7.35 -13.00 18.90
N SER A 126 8.52 -13.30 19.45
CA SER A 126 9.81 -13.30 18.75
C SER A 126 9.80 -14.10 17.43
N GLU A 127 9.08 -15.22 17.37
CA GLU A 127 8.98 -16.04 16.15
C GLU A 127 8.17 -15.37 15.02
N SER A 128 7.03 -14.75 15.35
CA SER A 128 6.19 -14.02 14.40
C SER A 128 6.91 -12.77 13.87
N LEU A 129 7.67 -12.08 14.73
CA LEU A 129 8.51 -10.96 14.34
C LEU A 129 9.63 -11.38 13.39
N ARG A 130 10.26 -12.53 13.63
CA ARG A 130 11.29 -13.07 12.74
C ARG A 130 10.75 -13.35 11.34
N LYS A 131 9.53 -13.91 11.23
CA LYS A 131 8.87 -14.19 9.94
C LYS A 131 8.52 -12.89 9.19
N ALA A 132 7.98 -11.88 9.88
CA ALA A 132 7.68 -10.58 9.27
C ALA A 132 8.96 -9.83 8.81
N ARG A 133 10.03 -9.85 9.61
CA ARG A 133 11.33 -9.25 9.26
C ARG A 133 12.04 -9.99 8.12
N ALA A 134 11.87 -11.31 8.02
CA ALA A 134 12.42 -12.10 6.94
C ALA A 134 11.86 -11.68 5.56
N TRP A 135 10.59 -11.26 5.47
CA TRP A 135 10.04 -10.69 4.24
C TRP A 135 10.77 -9.40 3.82
N ARG A 136 11.06 -8.52 4.79
CA ARG A 136 11.80 -7.26 4.58
C ARG A 136 13.21 -7.50 4.01
N THR A 137 13.79 -8.67 4.28
CA THR A 137 15.15 -9.05 3.87
C THR A 137 15.17 -9.87 2.57
N ARG A 138 14.06 -10.53 2.22
CA ARG A 138 13.96 -11.43 1.05
C ARG A 138 13.89 -10.73 -0.30
N ARG A 139 13.65 -9.41 -0.38
CA ARG A 139 13.56 -8.70 -1.67
C ARG A 139 14.91 -8.48 -2.39
N ARG A 140 15.93 -9.28 -2.08
CA ARG A 140 17.16 -9.41 -2.87
C ARG A 140 17.31 -10.77 -3.56
N ASP A 141 16.41 -11.74 -3.32
CA ASP A 141 16.42 -13.01 -4.03
C ASP A 141 15.01 -13.54 -4.32
N GLN A 142 14.82 -13.96 -5.56
CA GLN A 142 13.54 -14.29 -6.20
C GLN A 142 12.82 -15.53 -5.66
N ARG A 143 11.54 -15.59 -6.08
CA ARG A 143 10.74 -16.76 -6.48
C ARG A 143 10.05 -17.60 -5.38
N CYS A 144 8.73 -17.66 -5.59
CA CYS A 144 7.74 -18.69 -5.32
C CYS A 144 8.12 -19.82 -4.34
N THR A 145 7.32 -19.99 -3.29
CA THR A 145 6.48 -21.19 -3.08
C THR A 145 5.44 -20.89 -2.00
N GLY A 146 4.20 -21.24 -2.27
CA GLY A 146 3.06 -21.06 -1.37
C GLY A 146 3.11 -21.98 -0.15
N GLY A 147 2.39 -21.55 0.90
CA GLY A 147 2.14 -22.32 2.11
C GLY A 147 1.15 -21.56 2.99
N ASP A 148 -0.10 -22.00 2.98
CA ASP A 148 -1.18 -21.55 3.87
C ASP A 148 -0.91 -22.04 5.30
N PRO A 149 -1.19 -21.21 6.32
CA PRO A 149 -1.82 -21.77 7.51
C PRO A 149 -3.02 -20.92 7.96
N ARG A 150 -4.19 -21.54 7.87
CA ARG A 150 -5.39 -21.22 8.65
C ARG A 150 -5.08 -21.21 10.16
N SER A 151 -5.90 -20.42 10.85
CA SER A 151 -6.25 -20.41 12.29
C SER A 151 -5.34 -19.65 13.26
N ASN A 152 -5.81 -18.47 13.71
CA ASN A 152 -6.45 -18.38 15.02
C ASN A 152 -7.10 -16.99 15.23
N GLY A 153 -8.41 -16.94 15.03
CA GLY A 153 -9.24 -15.81 15.42
C GLY A 153 -9.71 -15.99 16.87
N ARG A 154 -9.18 -15.19 17.80
CA ARG A 154 -9.82 -14.72 19.05
C ARG A 154 -8.78 -14.10 20.01
N ALA A 155 -8.19 -12.96 19.65
CA ALA A 155 -7.51 -12.10 20.63
C ALA A 155 -7.34 -10.63 20.17
N LEU A 156 -7.93 -10.23 19.05
CA LEU A 156 -7.55 -9.02 18.32
C LEU A 156 -8.40 -7.78 18.63
N ARG A 157 -9.26 -7.84 19.65
CA ARG A 157 -10.25 -6.78 19.94
C ARG A 157 -9.76 -5.67 20.89
N LYS A 158 -8.45 -5.54 21.12
CA LYS A 158 -7.89 -4.55 22.06
C LYS A 158 -6.80 -3.65 21.48
N PHE A 159 -6.59 -3.68 20.17
CA PHE A 159 -5.73 -2.72 19.49
C PHE A 159 -6.61 -1.81 18.62
N PRO A 160 -6.60 -0.48 18.83
CA PRO A 160 -7.50 0.44 18.15
C PRO A 160 -7.32 0.50 16.62
N ALA A 161 -6.25 -0.09 16.08
CA ALA A 161 -5.94 -0.11 14.66
C ALA A 161 -6.53 -1.31 13.88
N TRP A 162 -7.03 -2.37 14.54
CA TRP A 162 -7.46 -3.59 13.83
C TRP A 162 -8.61 -3.37 12.85
N HIS A 163 -9.55 -2.48 13.18
CA HIS A 163 -10.71 -2.21 12.34
C HIS A 163 -10.40 -1.32 11.13
N LEU A 164 -9.22 -0.68 11.09
CA LEU A 164 -8.82 0.23 10.02
C LEU A 164 -8.20 -0.50 8.81
N PHE A 165 -7.76 -1.76 8.97
CA PHE A 165 -7.06 -2.55 7.94
C PHE A 165 -7.95 -3.51 7.14
N GLU A 166 -9.27 -3.53 7.36
CA GLU A 166 -10.23 -4.34 6.57
C GLU A 166 -10.77 -3.64 5.32
N LEU A 167 -10.44 -2.35 5.08
CA LEU A 167 -11.05 -1.51 4.04
C LEU A 167 -10.12 -1.07 2.90
N THR A 168 -8.97 -1.71 2.72
CA THR A 168 -8.09 -1.55 1.53
C THR A 168 -7.99 -2.83 0.72
#